data_AF-A0A7G3UT35-F1
#
_entry.id   AF-A0A7G3UT35-F1
#
_cell.length_a   1.000
_cell.length_b   1.000
_cell.length_c   1.000
_cell.angle_alpha   90.00
_cell.angle_beta   90.00
_cell.angle_gamma   90.00
#
_symmetry.space_group_name_H-M   'P 1'
#
loop_
_entity.id
_entity.type
_entity.pdbx_description
1 polymer ?
#
loop_
_entity_poly.entity_id
_entity_poly.type
_entity_poly.pdbx_seq_one_letter_code
_entity_poly.pdbx_strand_id
1 'polypeptide(L)' 'MIESQRHSYHLVDPSPWPISGSLGALATTVGGVMYMHPFQGGATLLSLG' A
#
# COMPACT_ATOMS: atom_id res chain seq x y z
N MET A 1 21.25 32.61 0.20
CA MET A 1 21.72 31.20 0.30
C MET A 1 21.28 30.49 -0.96
N ILE A 2 22.06 30.63 -2.03
CA ILE A 2 21.78 29.99 -3.32
C ILE A 2 23.08 29.33 -3.73
N GLU A 3 23.11 28.02 -3.56
CA GLU A 3 23.63 27.06 -4.53
C GLU A 3 22.92 25.73 -4.18
N SER A 4 21.64 25.63 -4.53
CA SER A 4 20.70 24.65 -3.97
C SER A 4 19.83 24.10 -5.10
N GLN A 5 20.03 22.82 -5.44
CA GLN A 5 19.42 22.06 -6.54
C GLN A 5 19.79 22.54 -7.96
N ARG A 6 20.54 21.70 -8.70
CA ARG A 6 20.99 21.97 -10.09
C ARG A 6 19.95 21.63 -11.16
N HIS A 7 18.78 21.15 -10.75
CA HIS A 7 17.73 20.69 -11.64
C HIS A 7 16.36 21.11 -11.13
N SER A 8 15.39 21.17 -12.05
CA SER A 8 14.00 21.52 -11.74
C SER A 8 13.14 20.32 -11.30
N TYR A 9 13.74 19.14 -11.04
CA TYR A 9 13.02 18.00 -10.50
C TYR A 9 12.67 18.19 -9.02
N HIS A 10 11.48 17.73 -8.64
CA HIS A 10 11.01 17.71 -7.27
C HIS A 10 11.54 16.48 -6.54
N LEU A 11 12.34 16.68 -5.49
CA LEU A 11 12.74 15.62 -4.58
C LEU A 11 11.62 15.43 -3.56
N VAL A 12 10.94 14.30 -3.65
CA VAL A 12 9.86 13.96 -2.72
C VAL A 12 10.41 13.55 -1.37
N ASP A 13 9.77 14.06 -0.32
CA ASP A 13 10.04 13.63 1.04
C ASP A 13 9.58 12.17 1.27
N PRO A 14 10.27 11.41 2.14
CA PRO A 14 9.81 10.09 2.52
C PRO A 14 8.39 10.14 3.10
N SER A 15 7.53 9.21 2.69
CA SER A 15 6.19 9.07 3.22
C SER A 15 5.84 7.60 3.49
N PRO A 16 4.96 7.31 4.46
CA PRO A 16 4.59 5.94 4.82
C PRO A 16 3.56 5.32 3.86
N TRP A 17 2.96 6.11 2.97
CA TRP A 17 1.88 5.64 2.10
C TRP A 17 2.23 4.45 1.20
N PRO A 18 3.44 4.33 0.63
CA PRO A 18 3.79 3.17 -0.19
C PRO A 18 3.77 1.84 0.59
N ILE A 19 4.23 1.84 1.85
CA ILE A 19 4.20 0.62 2.66
C ILE A 19 2.79 0.29 3.13
N SER A 20 2.01 1.29 3.53
CA SER A 20 0.60 1.12 3.90
C SER A 20 -0.21 0.56 2.72
N GLY A 21 -0.05 1.12 1.52
CA GLY A 21 -0.72 0.63 0.32
C GLY A 21 -0.30 -0.78 -0.07
N SER A 22 0.99 -1.13 0.09
CA SER A 22 1.48 -2.48 -0.18
C SER A 22 0.87 -3.52 0.78
N LEU A 23 0.75 -3.18 2.07
CA LEU A 23 0.11 -4.05 3.05
C LEU A 23 -1.40 -4.18 2.81
N GLY A 24 -2.06 -3.10 2.38
CA GLY A 24 -3.46 -3.13 1.94
C GLY A 24 -3.65 -4.10 0.77
N ALA A 25 -2.90 -3.91 -0.32
CA ALA A 25 -2.98 -4.79 -1.49
C ALA A 25 -2.69 -6.27 -1.18
N LEU A 26 -1.75 -6.55 -0.27
CA LEU A 26 -1.50 -7.90 0.22
C LEU A 26 -2.72 -8.47 0.94
N ALA A 27 -3.31 -7.70 1.86
CA ALA A 27 -4.52 -8.10 2.58
C ALA A 27 -5.72 -8.29 1.61
N THR A 28 -5.93 -7.40 0.64
CA THR A 28 -7.00 -7.56 -0.38
C THR A 28 -6.82 -8.88 -1.14
N THR A 29 -5.59 -9.19 -1.56
CA THR A 29 -5.29 -10.39 -2.36
C THR A 29 -5.52 -11.66 -1.55
N VAL A 30 -5.00 -11.72 -0.31
CA VAL A 30 -5.19 -12.87 0.58
C VAL A 30 -6.67 -13.03 0.95
N GLY A 31 -7.33 -11.94 1.30
CA GLY A 31 -8.75 -11.92 1.66
C GLY A 31 -9.64 -12.35 0.50
N GLY A 32 -9.33 -11.92 -0.72
CA GLY A 32 -10.04 -12.32 -1.93
C GLY A 32 -9.96 -13.83 -2.17
N VAL A 33 -8.76 -14.42 -2.07
CA VAL A 33 -8.59 -15.87 -2.20
C VAL A 33 -9.34 -16.62 -1.10
N MET A 34 -9.25 -16.15 0.15
CA MET A 34 -9.96 -16.71 1.30
C MET A 34 -11.48 -16.53 1.21
N TYR A 35 -11.98 -15.54 0.49
CA TYR A 35 -13.41 -15.34 0.25
C TYR A 35 -13.94 -16.27 -0.85
N MET A 36 -13.14 -16.52 -1.89
CA MET A 36 -13.50 -17.43 -3.00
C MET A 36 -13.48 -18.91 -2.59
N HIS A 37 -12.78 -19.25 -1.52
CA HIS A 37 -12.65 -20.61 -0.97
C HIS A 37 -13.30 -20.64 0.43
N PRO A 38 -13.72 -21.79 0.98
CA PRO A 38 -14.42 -21.85 2.26
C PRO A 38 -13.49 -21.66 3.47
N PHE A 39 -12.71 -20.57 3.50
CA PHE A 39 -11.88 -20.18 4.62
C PHE A 39 -12.61 -19.14 5.50
N GLN A 40 -12.53 -19.33 6.82
CA GLN A 40 -13.16 -18.42 7.76
C GLN A 40 -12.41 -17.08 7.82
N GLY A 41 -13.17 -15.97 7.83
CA GLY A 41 -12.60 -14.62 7.94
C GLY A 41 -12.16 -13.98 6.61
N GLY A 42 -12.34 -14.66 5.46
CA GLY A 42 -11.95 -14.11 4.15
C GLY A 42 -12.62 -12.78 3.80
N ALA A 43 -13.93 -12.64 4.05
CA ALA A 43 -14.67 -11.40 3.82
C ALA A 43 -14.15 -10.23 4.68
N THR A 44 -13.80 -10.51 5.94
CA THR A 44 -13.29 -9.49 6.86
C THR A 44 -11.91 -9.00 6.41
N LEU A 45 -11.01 -9.93 6.08
CA LEU A 45 -9.66 -9.60 5.64
C LEU A 45 -9.65 -8.90 4.27
N LEU A 46 -10.58 -9.26 3.37
CA LEU A 46 -10.81 -8.56 2.11
C LEU A 46 -11.31 -7.13 2.31
N SER A 47 -12.12 -6.86 3.34
CA SER A 47 -12.68 -5.53 3.60
C SER A 47 -11.67 -4.59 4.28
N LEU A 48 -10.62 -5.16 4.90
CA LEU A 48 -9.59 -4.43 5.63
C LEU A 48 -8.37 -4.08 4.76
N GLY A 49 -8.11 -4.87 3.71
CA GLY A 49 -7.02 -4.64 2.76
C GLY A 49 -7.45 -3.79 1.59
#